data_AF-G5A7C5-F1
#
_entry.id   AF-G5A7C5-F1
#
_cell.length_a   1.000
_cell.length_b   1.000
_cell.length_c   1.000
_cell.angle_alpha   90.00
_cell.angle_beta   90.00
_cell.angle_gamma   90.00
#
_symmetry.space_group_name_H-M   'P 1'
#
loop_
_entity.id
_entity.type
_entity.pdbx_description
1 polymer ?
#
loop_
_entity_poly.entity_id
_entity_poly.type
_entity_poly.pdbx_seq_one_letter_code
_entity_poly.pdbx_strand_id
1 'polypeptide(L)'
;MEDTPPPKKKQKSYTIREKREAVRLVEDVGVEEAARELQLARGTVHGWWKQAEKLFSFTGHSTSKSLKGQGRREVFPDIPAVVTFMKDVRREEKTLTTRGIMSFMWAIETEWVEDYLQRKRCGILALERMVERLAIR
;
A
#
# COMPACT_ATOMS: atom_id res chain seq x y z
N MET A 1 21.90 -15.66 35.13
CA MET A 1 21.31 -14.36 34.76
C MET A 1 20.87 -14.50 33.32
N GLU A 2 19.61 -14.85 33.08
CA GLU A 2 19.08 -14.91 31.71
C GLU A 2 18.84 -13.48 31.21
N ASP A 3 19.69 -13.05 30.29
CA ASP A 3 19.55 -11.80 29.56
C ASP A 3 18.53 -12.00 28.43
N THR A 4 17.25 -12.05 28.79
CA THR A 4 16.17 -12.05 27.79
C THR A 4 16.05 -10.65 27.18
N PRO A 5 16.19 -10.49 25.85
CA PRO A 5 16.07 -9.19 25.21
C PRO A 5 14.69 -8.59 25.46
N PRO A 6 14.59 -7.27 25.71
CA PRO A 6 13.35 -6.63 26.04
C PRO A 6 12.30 -6.85 24.93
N PRO A 7 11.02 -7.08 25.28
CA PRO A 7 9.98 -7.36 24.31
C PRO A 7 9.86 -6.21 23.31
N LYS A 8 9.79 -6.56 22.02
CA LYS A 8 9.60 -5.58 20.93
C LYS A 8 8.37 -4.73 21.23
N LYS A 9 8.55 -3.40 21.29
CA LYS A 9 7.44 -2.45 21.52
C LYS A 9 6.38 -2.64 20.43
N LYS A 10 5.17 -3.04 20.82
CA LYS A 10 4.02 -3.13 19.91
C LYS A 10 3.76 -1.74 19.32
N GLN A 11 3.69 -1.64 17.99
CA GLN A 11 3.32 -0.39 17.34
C GLN A 11 1.89 0.00 17.75
N LYS A 12 1.74 1.18 18.34
CA LYS A 12 0.42 1.74 18.67
C LYS A 12 -0.31 2.10 17.38
N SER A 13 -1.55 1.65 17.26
CA SER A 13 -2.42 1.98 16.12
C SER A 13 -3.41 3.07 16.52
N TYR A 14 -3.49 4.14 15.73
CA TYR A 14 -4.41 5.26 15.99
C TYR A 14 -5.49 5.33 14.90
N THR A 15 -6.70 5.63 15.33
CA THR A 15 -7.89 5.86 14.51
C THR A 15 -7.82 7.21 13.77
N ILE A 16 -8.59 7.38 12.70
CA ILE A 16 -8.68 8.66 11.99
C ILE A 16 -9.22 9.76 12.92
N ARG A 17 -10.11 9.43 13.86
CA ARG A 17 -10.59 10.39 14.87
C ARG A 17 -9.46 10.95 15.72
N GLU A 18 -8.66 10.08 16.35
CA GLU A 18 -7.54 10.50 17.19
C GLU A 18 -6.52 11.33 16.40
N LYS A 19 -6.27 10.94 15.14
CA LYS A 19 -5.39 11.71 14.25
C LYS A 19 -5.94 13.10 13.92
N ARG A 20 -7.25 13.23 13.71
CA ARG A 20 -7.90 14.53 13.45
C ARG A 20 -7.88 15.42 14.69
N GLU A 21 -8.17 14.87 15.86
CA GLU A 21 -8.09 15.60 17.13
C GLU A 21 -6.67 16.12 17.37
N ALA A 22 -5.66 15.27 17.14
CA ALA A 22 -4.27 15.70 17.22
C ALA A 22 -3.93 16.81 16.23
N VAL A 23 -4.43 16.73 14.99
CA VAL A 23 -4.21 17.77 13.97
C VAL A 23 -4.89 19.09 14.35
N ARG A 24 -6.10 19.07 14.91
CA ARG A 24 -6.76 20.29 15.42
C ARG A 24 -5.95 20.93 16.53
N LEU A 25 -5.45 20.13 17.47
CA LEU A 25 -4.60 20.63 18.55
C LEU A 25 -3.30 21.27 18.03
N VAL A 26 -2.73 20.73 16.95
CA VAL A 26 -1.57 21.34 16.30
C VAL A 26 -1.87 22.72 15.71
N GLU A 27 -3.08 22.96 15.21
CA GLU A 27 -3.49 24.29 14.71
C GLU A 27 -3.55 25.32 15.84
N ASP A 28 -3.96 24.89 17.04
CA ASP A 28 -4.14 25.77 18.20
C ASP A 28 -2.82 26.06 18.94
N VAL A 29 -2.02 25.03 19.23
CA VAL A 29 -0.84 25.13 20.12
C VAL A 29 0.49 24.75 19.44
N GLY A 30 0.45 24.31 18.18
CA GLY A 30 1.63 23.86 17.45
C GLY A 30 2.04 22.42 17.77
N VAL A 31 2.97 21.89 16.95
CA VAL A 31 3.34 20.46 16.94
C VAL A 31 3.99 19.99 18.24
N GLU A 32 4.77 20.85 18.88
CA GLU A 32 5.55 20.48 20.07
C GLU A 32 4.68 20.40 21.31
N GLU A 33 3.82 21.39 21.52
CA GLU A 33 2.89 21.41 22.65
C GLU A 33 1.79 20.34 22.48
N ALA A 34 1.25 20.18 21.27
CA ALA A 34 0.30 19.10 20.99
C ALA A 34 0.88 17.71 21.25
N ALA A 35 2.17 17.49 20.95
CA ALA A 35 2.83 16.23 21.25
C ALA A 35 3.01 16.00 22.76
N ARG A 36 3.29 17.07 23.53
CA ARG A 36 3.40 17.03 24.98
C ARG A 36 2.06 16.71 25.62
N GLU A 37 0.99 17.42 25.24
CA GLU A 37 -0.36 17.23 25.77
C GLU A 37 -0.89 15.83 25.48
N LEU A 38 -0.70 15.33 24.25
CA LEU A 38 -1.17 14.00 23.84
C LEU A 38 -0.25 12.86 24.31
N GLN A 39 0.89 13.18 24.93
CA GLN A 39 1.94 12.22 25.30
C GLN A 39 2.38 11.34 24.11
N LEU A 40 2.45 11.93 22.92
CA LEU A 40 2.84 11.28 21.68
C LEU A 40 4.23 11.71 21.25
N ALA A 41 4.91 10.84 20.50
CA ALA A 41 6.18 11.23 19.90
C ALA A 41 5.95 12.39 18.91
N ARG A 42 6.74 13.47 19.02
CA ARG A 42 6.70 14.64 18.12
C ARG A 42 6.67 14.26 16.64
N GLY A 43 7.46 13.26 16.24
CA GLY A 43 7.49 12.78 14.85
C GLY A 43 6.16 12.17 14.38
N THR A 44 5.38 11.58 15.28
CA THR A 44 4.05 11.02 14.98
C THR A 44 3.05 12.14 14.70
N VAL A 45 2.98 13.12 15.61
CA VAL A 45 2.10 14.29 15.49
C VAL A 45 2.44 15.11 14.24
N HIS A 46 3.74 15.38 14.04
CA HIS A 46 4.23 16.05 12.83
C HIS A 46 3.88 15.30 11.54
N GLY A 47 3.94 13.96 11.55
CA GLY A 47 3.55 13.13 10.42
C GLY A 47 2.06 13.28 10.08
N TRP A 48 1.20 13.32 11.09
CA TRP A 48 -0.24 13.54 10.90
C TRP A 48 -0.55 14.96 10.45
N TRP A 49 0.13 15.97 10.99
CA TRP A 49 0.04 17.35 10.54
C TRP A 49 0.35 17.48 9.03
N LYS A 50 1.42 16.85 8.55
CA LYS A 50 1.74 16.80 7.11
C LYS A 50 0.67 16.09 6.26
N GLN A 51 -0.19 15.29 6.87
CA GLN A 51 -1.30 14.58 6.23
C GLN A 51 -2.66 15.19 6.58
N ALA A 52 -2.72 16.38 7.18
CA ALA A 52 -3.94 17.01 7.68
C ALA A 52 -5.04 17.09 6.62
N GLU A 53 -4.71 17.56 5.42
CA GLU A 53 -5.65 17.64 4.29
C GLU A 53 -6.28 16.29 3.96
N LYS A 54 -5.48 15.21 3.93
CA LYS A 54 -5.96 13.84 3.67
C LYS A 54 -6.78 13.30 4.84
N LEU A 55 -6.42 13.66 6.06
CA LEU A 55 -7.16 13.30 7.26
C LEU A 55 -8.54 13.94 7.27
N PHE A 56 -8.67 15.21 6.91
CA PHE A 56 -9.96 15.91 6.89
C PHE A 56 -10.82 15.57 5.67
N SER A 57 -10.23 15.37 4.49
CA SER A 57 -10.95 14.95 3.27
C SER A 57 -11.41 13.48 3.30
N PHE A 58 -10.93 12.66 4.24
CA PHE A 58 -11.36 11.26 4.36
C PHE A 58 -12.85 11.13 4.73
N THR A 59 -13.64 10.52 3.84
CA THR A 59 -15.08 10.32 4.02
C THR A 59 -15.44 8.98 4.66
N GLY A 60 -14.46 8.12 4.96
CA GLY A 60 -14.71 6.82 5.59
C GLY A 60 -14.94 6.90 7.10
N HIS A 61 -15.14 5.74 7.72
CA HIS A 61 -15.48 5.65 9.14
C HIS A 61 -14.35 6.14 10.05
N SER A 62 -14.69 6.95 11.06
CA SER A 62 -13.75 7.65 11.95
C SER A 62 -12.93 6.73 12.85
N THR A 63 -13.43 5.53 13.17
CA THR A 63 -12.67 4.51 13.92
C THR A 63 -11.70 3.71 13.03
N SER A 64 -11.72 3.94 11.71
CA SER A 64 -10.74 3.34 10.80
C SER A 64 -9.33 3.73 11.23
N LYS A 65 -8.40 2.77 11.19
CA LYS A 65 -6.97 3.03 11.50
C LYS A 65 -6.18 3.50 10.27
N SER A 66 -6.75 3.33 9.08
CA SER A 66 -6.17 3.73 7.80
C SER A 66 -7.06 4.72 7.07
N LEU A 67 -6.44 5.58 6.25
CA LEU A 67 -7.12 6.49 5.33
C LEU A 67 -7.75 5.77 4.13
N LYS A 68 -7.89 4.43 4.17
CA LYS A 68 -8.37 3.55 3.08
C LYS A 68 -8.17 4.18 1.69
N GLY A 69 -6.92 4.19 1.23
CA GLY A 69 -6.52 4.69 -0.08
C GLY A 69 -5.73 3.68 -0.91
N GLN A 70 -5.42 2.50 -0.34
CA GLN A 70 -5.04 1.34 -1.14
C GLN A 70 -6.32 0.74 -1.71
N GLY A 71 -7.01 1.47 -2.60
CA GLY A 71 -8.23 1.00 -3.27
C GLY A 71 -8.07 -0.41 -3.84
N ARG A 72 -9.17 -0.98 -4.34
CA ARG A 72 -9.10 -2.27 -5.05
C ARG A 72 -8.01 -2.13 -6.12
N ARG A 73 -6.95 -2.93 -5.98
CA ARG A 73 -5.81 -2.88 -6.91
C ARG A 73 -6.37 -3.18 -8.30
N GLU A 74 -5.99 -2.38 -9.29
CA GLU A 74 -6.32 -2.66 -10.69
C GLU A 74 -5.92 -4.10 -11.01
N VAL A 75 -6.87 -4.80 -11.61
CA VAL A 75 -6.76 -6.22 -11.92
C VAL A 75 -6.65 -6.32 -13.43
N PHE A 76 -5.73 -7.16 -13.89
CA PHE A 76 -5.61 -7.48 -15.31
C PHE A 76 -6.94 -8.07 -15.84
N PRO A 77 -7.40 -7.71 -17.06
CA PRO A 77 -8.71 -8.13 -17.57
C PRO A 77 -8.87 -9.65 -17.65
N ASP A 78 -7.87 -10.37 -18.16
CA ASP A 78 -7.92 -11.81 -18.36
C ASP A 78 -6.90 -12.56 -17.48
N ILE A 79 -7.16 -12.57 -16.16
CA ILE A 79 -6.38 -13.41 -15.24
C ILE A 79 -6.43 -14.90 -15.62
N PRO A 80 -7.59 -15.50 -15.99
CA PRO A 80 -7.66 -16.90 -16.35
C PRO A 80 -6.67 -17.31 -17.45
N ALA A 81 -6.52 -16.50 -18.52
CA ALA A 81 -5.53 -16.76 -19.56
C ALA A 81 -4.10 -16.74 -19.03
N VAL A 82 -3.75 -15.74 -18.20
CA VAL A 82 -2.42 -15.64 -17.58
C VAL A 82 -2.11 -16.84 -16.70
N VAL A 83 -3.07 -17.29 -15.88
CA VAL A 83 -2.92 -18.47 -15.02
C VAL A 83 -2.77 -19.74 -15.85
N THR A 84 -3.48 -19.85 -16.97
CA THR A 84 -3.39 -21.00 -17.88
C THR A 84 -1.99 -21.07 -18.51
N PHE A 85 -1.51 -19.95 -19.07
CA PHE A 85 -0.13 -19.83 -19.57
C PHE A 85 0.91 -20.24 -18.51
N MET A 86 0.76 -19.77 -17.27
CA MET A 86 1.69 -20.15 -16.20
C MET A 86 1.68 -21.64 -15.87
N LYS A 87 0.52 -22.30 -15.95
CA LYS A 87 0.40 -23.75 -15.75
C LYS A 87 1.01 -24.53 -16.90
N ASP A 88 0.83 -24.07 -18.13
CA ASP A 88 1.36 -24.72 -19.33
C ASP A 88 2.89 -24.64 -19.36
N VAL A 89 3.47 -23.47 -19.08
CA VAL A 89 4.93 -23.31 -18.97
C VAL A 89 5.51 -24.24 -17.91
N ARG A 90 4.83 -24.41 -16.77
CA ARG A 90 5.25 -25.36 -15.72
C ARG A 90 5.08 -26.82 -16.14
N ARG A 91 4.03 -27.16 -16.89
CA ARG A 91 3.80 -28.51 -17.44
C ARG A 91 4.87 -28.90 -18.45
N GLU A 92 5.37 -27.93 -19.20
CA GLU A 92 6.47 -28.10 -20.16
C GLU A 92 7.87 -28.12 -19.50
N GLU A 93 7.95 -28.14 -18.16
CA GLU A 93 9.19 -28.07 -17.38
C GLU A 93 10.07 -26.85 -17.72
N LYS A 94 9.47 -25.78 -18.26
CA LYS A 94 10.17 -24.54 -18.58
C LYS A 94 10.17 -23.58 -17.39
N THR A 95 11.22 -22.76 -17.32
CA THR A 95 11.32 -21.71 -16.30
C THR A 95 10.28 -20.62 -16.52
N LEU A 96 9.32 -20.51 -15.60
CA LEU A 96 8.37 -19.41 -15.57
C LEU A 96 9.07 -18.14 -15.07
N THR A 97 9.20 -17.14 -15.95
CA THR A 97 9.85 -15.86 -15.63
C THR A 97 8.83 -14.72 -15.58
N THR A 98 9.03 -13.74 -14.70
CA THR A 98 8.21 -12.52 -14.64
C THR A 98 8.12 -11.85 -16.01
N ARG A 99 9.25 -11.75 -16.71
CA ARG A 99 9.32 -11.20 -18.07
C ARG A 99 8.46 -11.99 -19.06
N GLY A 100 8.48 -13.31 -19.00
CA GLY A 100 7.64 -14.16 -19.86
C GLY A 100 6.14 -13.95 -19.63
N ILE A 101 5.73 -13.81 -18.36
CA ILE A 101 4.33 -13.49 -18.03
C ILE A 101 3.96 -12.09 -18.52
N MET A 102 4.83 -11.10 -18.34
CA MET A 102 4.59 -9.74 -18.86
C MET A 102 4.49 -9.73 -20.38
N SER A 103 5.35 -10.47 -21.09
CA SER A 103 5.27 -10.61 -22.55
C SER A 103 3.95 -11.26 -22.98
N PHE A 104 3.47 -12.26 -22.23
CA PHE A 104 2.17 -12.87 -22.49
C PHE A 104 1.00 -11.89 -22.25
N MET A 105 1.05 -11.10 -21.17
CA MET A 105 0.06 -10.05 -20.90
C MET A 105 0.01 -9.00 -22.01
N TRP A 106 1.19 -8.60 -22.52
CA TRP A 106 1.31 -7.73 -23.69
C TRP A 106 0.69 -8.35 -24.94
N ALA A 107 0.82 -9.67 -25.14
CA ALA A 107 0.30 -10.33 -26.34
C ALA A 107 -1.23 -10.45 -26.35
N ILE A 108 -1.87 -10.54 -25.18
CA ILE A 108 -3.33 -10.72 -25.09
C ILE A 108 -4.09 -9.40 -24.88
N GLU A 109 -3.48 -8.38 -24.24
CA GLU A 109 -4.15 -7.12 -23.90
C GLU A 109 -3.18 -5.93 -23.98
N THR A 110 -2.63 -5.65 -25.17
CA THR A 110 -1.66 -4.56 -25.43
C THR A 110 -2.15 -3.21 -24.92
N GLU A 111 -3.36 -2.79 -25.33
CA GLU A 111 -3.89 -1.46 -25.01
C GLU A 111 -4.05 -1.27 -23.49
N TRP A 112 -4.50 -2.30 -22.79
CA TRP A 112 -4.62 -2.26 -21.34
C TRP A 112 -3.26 -2.12 -20.67
N VAL A 113 -2.25 -2.86 -21.13
CA VAL A 113 -0.91 -2.78 -20.56
C VAL A 113 -0.28 -1.42 -20.80
N GLU A 114 -0.40 -0.86 -22.01
CA GLU A 114 0.08 0.48 -22.34
C GLU A 114 -0.56 1.57 -21.46
N ASP A 115 -1.89 1.57 -21.39
CA ASP A 115 -2.66 2.49 -20.56
C ASP A 115 -2.31 2.34 -19.07
N TYR A 116 -2.16 1.11 -18.58
CA TYR A 116 -1.73 0.84 -17.21
C TYR A 116 -0.32 1.40 -16.93
N LEU A 117 0.63 1.19 -17.85
CA LEU A 117 2.00 1.68 -17.69
C LEU A 117 2.05 3.22 -17.67
N GLN A 118 1.27 3.89 -18.54
CA GLN A 118 1.19 5.35 -18.61
C GLN A 118 0.61 5.98 -17.35
N ARG A 119 -0.40 5.33 -16.73
CA ARG A 119 -1.05 5.84 -15.51
C ARG A 119 -0.19 5.71 -14.25
N LYS A 120 0.85 4.88 -14.24
CA LYS A 120 1.66 4.62 -13.04
C LYS A 120 3.00 5.35 -13.14
N ARG A 121 3.38 6.06 -12.06
CA ARG A 121 4.68 6.74 -11.93
C ARG A 121 5.89 5.82 -12.20
N CYS A 122 5.77 4.53 -11.92
CA CYS A 122 6.76 3.50 -12.26
C CYS A 122 6.05 2.28 -12.86
N GLY A 123 5.53 2.42 -14.08
CA GLY A 123 4.71 1.41 -14.76
C GLY A 123 5.29 0.00 -14.75
N ILE A 124 6.54 -0.16 -15.19
CA ILE A 124 7.20 -1.48 -15.27
C ILE A 124 7.25 -2.16 -13.90
N LEU A 125 7.76 -1.47 -12.87
CA LEU A 125 7.80 -2.00 -11.50
C LEU A 125 6.39 -2.30 -10.95
N ALA A 126 5.38 -1.51 -11.32
CA ALA A 126 4.00 -1.73 -10.92
C ALA A 126 3.39 -2.97 -11.59
N LEU A 127 3.78 -3.26 -12.83
CA LEU A 127 3.37 -4.43 -13.60
C LEU A 127 4.09 -5.70 -13.12
N GLU A 128 5.41 -5.65 -12.88
CA GLU A 128 6.18 -6.74 -12.27
C GLU A 128 5.56 -7.17 -10.92
N ARG A 129 5.27 -6.21 -10.05
CA ARG A 129 4.59 -6.47 -8.77
C ARG A 129 3.19 -7.07 -8.95
N MET A 130 2.52 -6.83 -10.07
CA MET A 130 1.24 -7.47 -10.37
C MET A 130 1.45 -8.94 -10.70
N VAL A 131 2.41 -9.21 -11.59
CA VAL A 131 2.79 -10.56 -12.01
C VAL A 131 3.27 -11.41 -10.85
N GLU A 132 4.13 -10.89 -9.98
CA GLU A 132 4.61 -11.60 -8.78
C GLU A 132 3.45 -12.09 -7.89
N ARG A 133 2.40 -11.28 -7.75
CA ARG A 133 1.21 -11.66 -6.97
C ARG A 133 0.39 -12.74 -7.65
N LEU A 134 0.32 -12.74 -8.98
CA LEU A 134 -0.34 -13.82 -9.72
C LEU A 134 0.46 -15.12 -9.61
N ALA A 135 1.80 -15.03 -9.57
CA ALA A 135 2.69 -16.18 -9.46
C ALA A 135 2.68 -16.91 -8.11
N ILE A 136 2.39 -16.19 -7.02
CA ILE A 136 2.29 -16.73 -5.65
C ILE A 136 0.91 -17.38 -5.40
N ARG A 137 -0.09 -17.12 -6.25
CA ARG A 137 -1.46 -17.59 -6.09
C ARG A 137 -1.67 -18.97 -6.68
#